data_AF-A0A9E5SWF2-F1
#
_entry.id   AF-A0A9E5SWF2-F1
#
_cell.length_a   1.000
_cell.length_b   1.000
_cell.length_c   1.000
_cell.angle_alpha   90.00
_cell.angle_beta   90.00
_cell.angle_gamma   90.00
#
_symmetry.space_group_name_H-M   'P 1'
#
loop_
_entity.id
_entity.type
_entity.pdbx_description
1 polymer ?
#
loop_
_entity_poly.entity_id
_entity_poly.type
_entity_poly.pdbx_seq_one_letter_code
_entity_poly.pdbx_strand_id
1 'polypeptide(L)'
;MGKENCIISLQGVSKVFDGVTVVDDINLDITKGEFVTFLGPSGCGKTTTLRMIAGFETPDKGTIYLNGQDVTKVPPYKRPINTVFQRYALFPHYDVYDNVAFGLKLKKIPYEVTDRKGNKKIKLRKLTNKEIDEKVSRALRIVDLEELEDRDISTLSGGQQQRVAIARAIVNNPQILLLDEPLGALDLKMRKEMQLELKEMHKKLGITFIYVTHDQEEALTMSDTIVVMKSGEIQQIGSPMDIYNEPVNAYVANFIGESNIYNATMAGDRTVRFLNHAFDCVDDFPLNEKVDVVVRPEDVVISRLPKNTEPNKDQLVGRIDTKIFKGVHFEYVVMVGKSEVLVQTTKNHNVDDLVALSVDPEDIQIMKKDITTNLYPEAWINNKNQLIIGESVFDVDLTSLLKGSKVDEDGYLVSAEGKKYDLKDADVIAEIPLNAIEIIDGFDNGNVNGIIASTIYIGDHYQIMVRTSEEEDFILESPYTWNVDDAVSLIIPKDKIKLTVKGDISKYVIEA
;
A
#
# COMPACT_ATOMS: atom_id res chain seq x y z
N MET A 1 1.08 17.91 -15.36
CA MET A 1 1.45 17.60 -16.77
C MET A 1 0.20 17.22 -17.55
N GLY A 2 0.06 17.68 -18.80
CA GLY A 2 -1.20 17.63 -19.54
C GLY A 2 -1.64 16.23 -20.00
N LYS A 3 -2.96 16.04 -20.15
CA LYS A 3 -3.65 14.81 -20.60
C LYS A 3 -3.13 14.18 -21.91
N GLU A 4 -2.25 14.84 -22.66
CA GLU A 4 -1.80 14.39 -23.99
C GLU A 4 -0.82 13.20 -23.97
N ASN A 5 -0.19 12.87 -22.82
CA ASN A 5 0.76 11.76 -22.74
C ASN A 5 0.28 10.57 -21.88
N CYS A 6 -0.98 10.59 -21.43
CA CYS A 6 -1.60 9.53 -20.65
C CYS A 6 -2.00 8.35 -21.56
N ILE A 7 -1.47 7.16 -21.28
CA ILE A 7 -1.78 5.93 -22.03
C ILE A 7 -2.90 5.12 -21.38
N ILE A 8 -2.95 5.08 -20.05
CA ILE A 8 -4.00 4.42 -19.25
C ILE A 8 -4.52 5.42 -18.22
N SER A 9 -5.84 5.54 -18.11
CA SER A 9 -6.51 6.31 -17.06
C SER A 9 -7.59 5.45 -16.42
N LEU A 10 -7.50 5.26 -15.11
CA LEU A 10 -8.51 4.64 -14.25
C LEU A 10 -9.29 5.76 -13.57
N GLN A 11 -10.61 5.77 -13.70
CA GLN A 11 -11.48 6.78 -13.10
C GLN A 11 -12.54 6.11 -12.24
N GLY A 12 -12.39 6.25 -10.93
CA GLY A 12 -13.24 5.66 -9.89
C GLY A 12 -13.49 4.16 -10.04
N VAL A 13 -12.42 3.41 -10.36
CA VAL A 13 -12.52 1.97 -10.65
C VAL A 13 -12.68 1.20 -9.35
N SER A 14 -13.76 0.42 -9.24
CA SER A 14 -14.00 -0.47 -8.10
C SER A 14 -14.34 -1.89 -8.54
N LYS A 15 -14.00 -2.87 -7.71
CA LYS A 15 -14.30 -4.29 -7.94
C LYS A 15 -14.75 -4.96 -6.65
N VAL A 16 -15.87 -5.66 -6.73
CA VAL A 16 -16.45 -6.47 -5.66
C VAL A 16 -16.48 -7.94 -6.09
N PHE A 17 -16.05 -8.83 -5.21
CA PHE A 17 -16.19 -10.27 -5.36
C PHE A 17 -16.98 -10.81 -4.17
N ASP A 18 -18.09 -11.52 -4.43
CA ASP A 18 -18.91 -12.16 -3.41
C ASP A 18 -19.30 -11.25 -2.23
N GLY A 19 -19.52 -9.95 -2.51
CA GLY A 19 -19.87 -8.93 -1.51
C GLY A 19 -18.68 -8.21 -0.87
N VAL A 20 -17.45 -8.66 -1.11
CA VAL A 20 -16.21 -8.04 -0.59
C VAL A 20 -15.61 -7.10 -1.61
N THR A 21 -15.39 -5.84 -1.22
CA THR A 21 -14.69 -4.85 -2.06
C THR A 21 -13.19 -5.16 -2.07
N VAL A 22 -12.66 -5.54 -3.24
CA VAL A 22 -11.24 -5.89 -3.41
C VAL A 22 -10.44 -4.74 -4.03
N VAL A 23 -11.12 -3.86 -4.75
CA VAL A 23 -10.56 -2.62 -5.29
C VAL A 23 -11.59 -1.53 -5.04
N ASP A 24 -11.19 -0.44 -4.39
CA ASP A 24 -12.09 0.66 -4.05
C ASP A 24 -11.62 1.99 -4.66
N ASP A 25 -12.57 2.68 -5.30
CA ASP A 25 -12.44 3.97 -5.98
C ASP A 25 -11.05 4.34 -6.56
N ILE A 26 -10.41 3.44 -7.32
CA ILE A 26 -9.07 3.69 -7.85
C ILE A 26 -9.10 4.75 -8.95
N ASN A 27 -8.31 5.81 -8.72
CA ASN A 27 -8.04 6.88 -9.67
C ASN A 27 -6.53 6.91 -9.97
N LEU A 28 -6.15 6.68 -11.22
CA LEU A 28 -4.74 6.55 -11.61
C LEU A 28 -4.54 6.89 -13.08
N ASP A 29 -3.59 7.77 -13.36
CA ASP A 29 -3.12 8.07 -14.72
C ASP A 29 -1.69 7.53 -14.90
N ILE A 30 -1.47 6.77 -15.97
CA ILE A 30 -0.15 6.23 -16.35
C ILE A 30 0.32 6.91 -17.63
N THR A 31 1.58 7.32 -17.64
CA THR A 31 2.21 7.99 -18.79
C THR A 31 2.72 6.96 -19.81
N LYS A 32 2.71 7.34 -21.09
CA LYS A 32 3.25 6.49 -22.15
C LYS A 32 4.77 6.29 -21.99
N GLY A 33 5.22 5.04 -22.06
CA GLY A 33 6.64 4.66 -21.97
C GLY A 33 7.20 4.60 -20.55
N GLU A 34 6.32 4.69 -19.54
CA GLU A 34 6.67 4.63 -18.13
C GLU A 34 6.74 3.19 -17.62
N PHE A 35 7.67 2.90 -16.71
CA PHE A 35 7.68 1.68 -15.91
C PHE A 35 6.93 1.94 -14.59
N VAL A 36 5.68 1.50 -14.52
CA VAL A 36 4.85 1.64 -13.32
C VAL A 36 4.80 0.31 -12.56
N THR A 37 5.02 0.36 -11.25
CA THR A 37 4.88 -0.81 -10.38
C THR A 37 3.75 -0.63 -9.37
N PHE A 38 2.82 -1.58 -9.33
CA PHE A 38 1.87 -1.72 -8.23
C PHE A 38 2.53 -2.55 -7.13
N LEU A 39 2.62 -1.96 -5.95
CA LEU A 39 3.33 -2.51 -4.80
C LEU A 39 2.39 -2.54 -3.60
N GLY A 40 2.47 -3.60 -2.80
CA GLY A 40 1.61 -3.77 -1.62
C GLY A 40 1.54 -5.23 -1.17
N PRO A 41 0.92 -5.52 -0.01
CA PRO A 41 0.81 -6.86 0.55
C PRO A 41 -0.08 -7.76 -0.30
N SER A 42 -0.01 -9.06 -0.05
CA SER A 42 -0.94 -10.03 -0.65
C SER A 42 -2.40 -9.62 -0.39
N GLY A 43 -3.26 -9.76 -1.40
CA GLY A 43 -4.69 -9.45 -1.26
C GLY A 43 -5.09 -7.97 -1.43
N CYS A 44 -4.15 -7.01 -1.52
CA CYS A 44 -4.53 -5.58 -1.60
C CYS A 44 -5.08 -5.09 -2.97
N GLY A 45 -5.42 -5.99 -3.90
CA GLY A 45 -6.08 -5.64 -5.16
C GLY A 45 -5.18 -5.45 -6.39
N LYS A 46 -3.84 -5.51 -6.26
CA LYS A 46 -2.88 -5.27 -7.38
C LYS A 46 -3.16 -6.09 -8.65
N THR A 47 -3.21 -7.42 -8.51
CA THR A 47 -3.46 -8.34 -9.63
C THR A 47 -4.87 -8.16 -10.19
N THR A 48 -5.85 -7.83 -9.35
CA THR A 48 -7.22 -7.50 -9.78
C THR A 48 -7.22 -6.24 -10.66
N THR A 49 -6.55 -5.18 -10.23
CA THR A 49 -6.37 -3.95 -11.02
C THR A 49 -5.68 -4.22 -12.36
N LEU A 50 -4.58 -4.99 -12.35
CA LEU A 50 -3.88 -5.38 -13.57
C LEU A 50 -4.77 -6.20 -14.52
N ARG A 51 -5.58 -7.13 -14.01
CA ARG A 51 -6.52 -7.92 -14.81
C ARG A 51 -7.66 -7.08 -15.40
N MET A 52 -8.12 -6.04 -14.70
CA MET A 52 -9.10 -5.09 -15.24
C MET A 52 -8.51 -4.25 -16.38
N ILE A 53 -7.26 -3.81 -16.26
CA ILE A 53 -6.51 -3.14 -17.34
C ILE A 53 -6.33 -4.07 -18.55
N ALA A 54 -6.04 -5.36 -18.31
CA ALA A 54 -5.93 -6.37 -19.36
C ALA A 54 -7.29 -6.72 -20.01
N GLY A 55 -8.40 -6.49 -19.29
CA GLY A 55 -9.76 -6.86 -19.69
C GLY A 55 -10.15 -8.29 -19.35
N PHE A 56 -9.35 -8.99 -18.54
CA PHE A 56 -9.70 -10.31 -18.01
C PHE A 56 -10.78 -10.22 -16.94
N GLU A 57 -10.84 -9.08 -16.24
CA GLU A 57 -11.91 -8.73 -15.30
C GLU A 57 -12.62 -7.45 -15.77
N THR A 58 -13.90 -7.34 -15.43
CA THR A 58 -14.69 -6.12 -15.67
C THR A 58 -14.92 -5.40 -14.34
N PRO A 59 -14.62 -4.10 -14.23
CA PRO A 59 -14.89 -3.34 -13.02
C PRO A 59 -16.41 -3.23 -12.79
N ASP A 60 -16.82 -3.19 -11.53
CA ASP A 60 -18.23 -3.04 -11.15
C ASP A 60 -18.65 -1.56 -11.17
N LYS A 61 -17.70 -0.66 -10.90
CA LYS A 61 -17.85 0.81 -11.00
C LYS A 61 -16.62 1.42 -11.69
N GLY A 62 -16.80 2.63 -12.21
CA GLY A 62 -15.73 3.40 -12.84
C GLY A 62 -15.51 3.08 -14.32
N THR A 63 -14.47 3.67 -14.89
CA THR A 63 -14.15 3.57 -16.31
C THR A 63 -12.64 3.47 -16.53
N ILE A 64 -12.25 2.65 -17.49
CA ILE A 64 -10.85 2.45 -17.89
C ILE A 64 -10.68 3.00 -19.31
N TYR A 65 -9.80 3.99 -19.44
CA TYR A 65 -9.43 4.56 -20.73
C TYR A 65 -8.05 4.08 -21.17
N LEU A 66 -7.90 3.79 -22.47
CA LEU A 66 -6.65 3.50 -23.14
C LEU A 66 -6.48 4.47 -24.32
N ASN A 67 -5.42 5.27 -24.32
CA ASN A 67 -5.23 6.38 -25.27
C ASN A 67 -6.49 7.27 -25.40
N GLY A 68 -7.14 7.56 -24.27
CA GLY A 68 -8.37 8.35 -24.21
C GLY A 68 -9.65 7.65 -24.71
N GLN A 69 -9.58 6.38 -25.13
CA GLN A 69 -10.76 5.59 -25.52
C GLN A 69 -11.19 4.70 -24.37
N ASP A 70 -12.49 4.70 -24.06
CA ASP A 70 -13.06 3.78 -23.07
C ASP A 70 -12.89 2.33 -23.55
N VAL A 71 -12.13 1.55 -22.78
CA VAL A 71 -11.89 0.13 -23.03
C VAL A 71 -12.56 -0.78 -21.99
N THR A 72 -13.36 -0.24 -21.08
CA THR A 72 -13.95 -0.96 -19.94
C THR A 72 -14.62 -2.27 -20.34
N LYS A 73 -15.37 -2.26 -21.46
CA LYS A 73 -16.07 -3.44 -22.01
C LYS A 73 -15.37 -4.09 -23.22
N VAL A 74 -14.18 -3.60 -23.59
CA VAL A 74 -13.41 -4.16 -24.70
C VAL A 74 -12.72 -5.43 -24.23
N PRO A 75 -12.91 -6.58 -24.90
CA PRO A 75 -12.31 -7.85 -24.48
C PRO A 75 -10.78 -7.86 -24.70
N PRO A 76 -10.02 -8.70 -23.97
CA PRO A 76 -8.55 -8.69 -23.96
C PRO A 76 -7.93 -8.77 -25.34
N TYR A 77 -8.43 -9.66 -26.20
CA TYR A 77 -7.87 -9.91 -27.55
C TYR A 77 -8.03 -8.73 -28.52
N LYS A 78 -8.80 -7.69 -28.16
CA LYS A 78 -8.93 -6.43 -28.92
C LYS A 78 -8.12 -5.29 -28.32
N ARG A 79 -7.56 -5.44 -27.12
CA ARG A 79 -6.71 -4.42 -26.50
C ARG A 79 -5.28 -4.54 -27.05
N PRO A 80 -4.56 -3.43 -27.29
CA PRO A 80 -3.17 -3.44 -27.74
C PRO A 80 -2.18 -3.72 -26.58
N ILE A 81 -2.52 -4.68 -25.71
CA ILE A 81 -1.84 -5.00 -24.46
C ILE A 81 -1.50 -6.49 -24.46
N ASN A 82 -0.30 -6.84 -24.01
CA ASN A 82 0.07 -8.22 -23.75
C ASN A 82 0.43 -8.43 -22.27
N THR A 83 0.15 -9.61 -21.74
CA THR A 83 0.38 -9.97 -20.34
C THR A 83 1.33 -11.14 -20.22
N VAL A 84 2.28 -11.04 -19.30
CA VAL A 84 3.12 -12.14 -18.82
C VAL A 84 2.61 -12.52 -17.43
N PHE A 85 2.16 -13.77 -17.29
CA PHE A 85 1.61 -14.30 -16.05
C PHE A 85 2.71 -14.91 -15.15
N GLN A 86 2.44 -14.98 -13.85
CA GLN A 86 3.33 -15.52 -12.80
C GLN A 86 3.94 -16.90 -13.12
N ARG A 87 3.19 -17.82 -13.77
CA ARG A 87 3.68 -19.16 -14.15
C ARG A 87 4.27 -19.25 -15.57
N TYR A 88 4.57 -18.12 -16.20
CA TYR A 88 5.01 -17.93 -17.59
C TYR A 88 4.03 -18.42 -18.68
N ALA A 89 3.18 -19.40 -18.36
CA ALA A 89 2.20 -20.02 -19.24
C ALA A 89 2.79 -20.45 -20.59
N LEU A 90 4.03 -20.94 -20.59
CA LEU A 90 4.70 -21.45 -21.80
C LEU A 90 4.07 -22.77 -22.26
N PHE A 91 4.07 -23.02 -23.56
CA PHE A 91 3.53 -24.24 -24.14
C PHE A 91 4.60 -25.34 -24.07
N PRO A 92 4.47 -26.35 -23.19
CA PRO A 92 5.56 -27.30 -22.90
C PRO A 92 5.88 -28.25 -24.06
N HIS A 93 5.03 -28.29 -25.08
CA HIS A 93 5.17 -29.14 -26.26
C HIS A 93 5.73 -28.38 -27.48
N TYR A 94 6.11 -27.12 -27.30
CA TYR A 94 6.71 -26.26 -28.31
C TYR A 94 8.13 -25.88 -27.89
N ASP A 95 9.00 -25.65 -28.86
CA ASP A 95 10.32 -25.07 -28.63
C ASP A 95 10.23 -23.54 -28.37
N VAL A 96 11.38 -22.90 -28.19
CA VAL A 96 11.47 -21.44 -28.01
C VAL A 96 10.85 -20.69 -29.18
N TYR A 97 11.21 -21.05 -30.42
CA TYR A 97 10.71 -20.40 -31.62
C TYR A 97 9.18 -20.48 -31.71
N ASP A 98 8.59 -21.66 -31.54
CA ASP A 98 7.17 -21.90 -31.68
C ASP A 98 6.36 -21.23 -30.57
N ASN A 99 6.91 -21.12 -29.36
CA ASN A 99 6.30 -20.33 -28.30
C ASN A 99 6.19 -18.86 -28.66
N VAL A 100 7.28 -18.27 -29.16
CA VAL A 100 7.31 -16.86 -29.55
C VAL A 100 6.48 -16.62 -30.83
N ALA A 101 6.54 -17.53 -31.80
CA ALA A 101 5.85 -17.41 -33.08
C ALA A 101 4.33 -17.62 -32.97
N PHE A 102 3.83 -18.29 -31.93
CA PHE A 102 2.43 -18.71 -31.81
C PHE A 102 1.43 -17.58 -32.11
N GLY A 103 1.59 -16.41 -31.47
CA GLY A 103 0.71 -15.27 -31.66
C GLY A 103 0.75 -14.71 -33.09
N LEU A 104 1.92 -14.73 -33.74
CA LEU A 104 2.10 -14.28 -35.11
C LEU A 104 1.43 -15.22 -36.13
N LYS A 105 1.48 -16.54 -35.90
CA LYS A 105 0.83 -17.55 -36.76
C LYS A 105 -0.69 -17.37 -36.84
N LEU A 106 -1.29 -16.83 -35.77
CA LEU A 106 -2.72 -16.52 -35.69
C LEU A 106 -3.06 -15.11 -36.21
N LYS A 107 -2.09 -14.19 -36.19
CA LYS A 107 -2.30 -12.78 -36.56
C LYS A 107 -2.68 -12.64 -38.02
N LYS A 108 -3.70 -11.81 -38.25
CA LYS A 108 -4.11 -11.39 -39.59
C LYS A 108 -3.83 -9.91 -39.76
N ILE A 109 -3.22 -9.54 -40.87
CA ILE A 109 -2.91 -8.15 -41.21
C ILE A 109 -3.73 -7.70 -42.42
N PRO A 110 -4.17 -6.43 -42.45
CA PRO A 110 -4.82 -5.85 -43.60
C PRO A 110 -3.86 -5.79 -44.79
N TYR A 111 -4.34 -6.13 -45.98
CA TYR A 111 -3.63 -5.96 -47.23
C TYR A 111 -4.58 -5.45 -48.31
N GLU A 112 -4.10 -4.52 -49.13
CA GLU A 112 -4.88 -3.89 -50.18
C GLU A 112 -4.94 -4.82 -51.40
N VAL A 113 -6.15 -5.01 -51.93
CA VAL A 113 -6.42 -5.79 -53.13
C VAL A 113 -7.26 -4.95 -54.08
N THR A 114 -6.81 -4.83 -55.33
CA THR A 114 -7.60 -4.21 -56.39
C THR A 114 -8.55 -5.25 -56.98
N ASP A 115 -9.85 -4.94 -57.00
CA ASP A 115 -10.83 -5.79 -57.66
C ASP A 115 -10.77 -5.66 -59.20
N ARG A 116 -11.48 -6.54 -59.92
CA ARG A 116 -11.53 -6.53 -61.39
C ARG A 116 -12.10 -5.23 -62.00
N LYS A 117 -12.74 -4.39 -61.20
CA LYS A 117 -13.33 -3.10 -61.59
C LYS A 117 -12.44 -1.91 -61.19
N GLY A 118 -11.23 -2.16 -60.66
CA GLY A 118 -10.28 -1.12 -60.25
C GLY A 118 -10.49 -0.57 -58.84
N ASN A 119 -11.42 -1.12 -58.04
CA ASN A 119 -11.66 -0.63 -56.68
C ASN A 119 -10.68 -1.27 -55.69
N LYS A 120 -10.10 -0.45 -54.80
CA LYS A 120 -9.26 -0.91 -53.69
C LYS A 120 -10.13 -1.48 -52.57
N LYS A 121 -9.82 -2.69 -52.11
CA LYS A 121 -10.47 -3.34 -50.96
C LYS A 121 -9.42 -3.81 -49.97
N ILE A 122 -9.69 -3.64 -48.68
CA ILE A 122 -8.86 -4.19 -47.61
C ILE A 122 -9.33 -5.63 -47.34
N LYS A 123 -8.43 -6.59 -47.49
CA LYS A 123 -8.63 -7.97 -47.04
C LYS A 123 -7.66 -8.29 -45.90
N LEU A 124 -7.94 -9.36 -45.16
CA LEU A 124 -7.06 -9.85 -44.11
C LEU A 124 -6.26 -11.05 -44.64
N ARG A 125 -4.93 -11.03 -44.48
CA ARG A 125 -4.05 -12.19 -44.75
C ARG A 125 -3.27 -12.59 -43.50
N LYS A 126 -2.82 -13.84 -43.45
CA LYS A 126 -1.84 -14.28 -42.46
C LYS A 126 -0.46 -13.69 -42.78
N LEU A 127 0.39 -13.63 -41.76
CA LEU A 127 1.82 -13.38 -41.95
C LEU A 127 2.45 -14.54 -42.74
N THR A 128 3.41 -14.22 -43.59
CA THR A 128 4.27 -15.20 -44.26
C THR A 128 5.32 -15.72 -43.28
N ASN A 129 5.88 -16.91 -43.53
CA ASN A 129 6.94 -17.46 -42.66
C ASN A 129 8.11 -16.49 -42.52
N LYS A 130 8.54 -15.86 -43.62
CA LYS A 130 9.61 -14.85 -43.58
C LYS A 130 9.28 -13.65 -42.65
N GLU A 131 8.05 -13.13 -42.69
CA GLU A 131 7.62 -12.06 -41.78
C GLU A 131 7.56 -12.53 -40.31
N ILE A 132 7.27 -13.81 -40.07
CA ILE A 132 7.29 -14.42 -38.74
C ILE A 132 8.73 -14.54 -38.25
N ASP A 133 9.62 -15.12 -39.06
CA ASP A 133 11.04 -15.31 -38.75
C ASP A 133 11.71 -13.99 -38.38
N GLU A 134 11.55 -12.95 -39.21
CA GLU A 134 12.12 -11.63 -38.95
C GLU A 134 11.65 -11.03 -37.61
N LYS A 135 10.38 -11.26 -37.23
CA LYS A 135 9.82 -10.78 -35.97
C LYS A 135 10.28 -11.61 -34.77
N VAL A 136 10.33 -12.93 -34.92
CA VAL A 136 10.79 -13.84 -33.86
C VAL A 136 12.26 -13.60 -33.57
N SER A 137 13.12 -13.58 -34.60
CA SER A 137 14.55 -13.30 -34.43
C SER A 137 14.79 -11.93 -33.78
N ARG A 138 14.02 -10.90 -34.14
CA ARG A 138 14.10 -9.60 -33.48
C ARG A 138 13.70 -9.67 -32.00
N ALA A 139 12.63 -10.39 -31.67
CA ALA A 139 12.17 -10.52 -30.30
C ALA A 139 13.19 -11.30 -29.44
N LEU A 140 13.74 -12.40 -29.97
CA LEU A 140 14.76 -13.20 -29.30
C LEU A 140 16.06 -12.42 -29.08
N ARG A 141 16.46 -11.56 -30.03
CA ARG A 141 17.58 -10.64 -29.84
C ARG A 141 17.35 -9.62 -28.73
N ILE A 142 16.13 -9.11 -28.57
CA ILE A 142 15.82 -8.13 -27.52
C ILE A 142 15.97 -8.75 -26.13
N VAL A 143 15.63 -10.03 -26.00
CA VAL A 143 15.70 -10.79 -24.75
C VAL A 143 16.98 -11.62 -24.61
N ASP A 144 17.97 -11.43 -25.47
CA ASP A 144 19.25 -12.16 -25.43
C ASP A 144 19.12 -13.70 -25.45
N LEU A 145 18.20 -14.22 -26.29
CA LEU A 145 17.98 -15.66 -26.53
C LEU A 145 18.28 -16.09 -27.98
N GLU A 146 19.17 -15.38 -28.66
CA GLU A 146 19.68 -15.81 -29.97
C GLU A 146 20.34 -17.20 -29.85
N GLU A 147 20.25 -18.04 -30.88
CA GLU A 147 20.80 -19.41 -30.93
C GLU A 147 20.09 -20.47 -30.06
N LEU A 148 19.03 -20.09 -29.35
CA LEU A 148 18.21 -21.00 -28.53
C LEU A 148 16.85 -21.32 -29.15
N GLU A 149 16.62 -20.95 -30.42
CA GLU A 149 15.35 -21.07 -31.13
C GLU A 149 14.75 -22.49 -31.08
N ASP A 150 15.60 -23.50 -31.31
CA ASP A 150 15.18 -24.90 -31.43
C ASP A 150 15.21 -25.66 -30.09
N ARG A 151 15.50 -24.98 -28.98
CA ARG A 151 15.56 -25.62 -27.65
C ARG A 151 14.18 -25.89 -27.09
N ASP A 152 14.03 -27.04 -26.46
CA ASP A 152 12.85 -27.38 -25.67
C ASP A 152 12.81 -26.56 -24.37
N ILE A 153 11.63 -26.02 -24.03
CA ILE A 153 11.44 -25.16 -22.84
C ILE A 153 11.84 -25.86 -21.55
N SER A 154 11.59 -27.16 -21.44
CA SER A 154 11.90 -27.94 -20.23
C SER A 154 13.40 -28.00 -19.93
N THR A 155 14.24 -27.70 -20.93
CA THR A 155 15.71 -27.67 -20.81
C THR A 155 16.28 -26.31 -20.43
N LEU A 156 15.44 -25.27 -20.38
CA LEU A 156 15.84 -23.90 -20.07
C LEU A 156 15.84 -23.63 -18.56
N SER A 157 16.71 -22.73 -18.13
CA SER A 157 16.67 -22.20 -16.75
C SER A 157 15.43 -21.33 -16.53
N GLY A 158 15.04 -21.09 -15.27
CA GLY A 158 13.86 -20.26 -14.94
C GLY A 158 13.91 -18.86 -15.58
N GLY A 159 15.06 -18.19 -15.53
CA GLY A 159 15.27 -16.88 -16.18
C GLY A 159 15.22 -16.96 -17.71
N GLN A 160 15.71 -18.04 -18.32
CA GLN A 160 15.54 -18.26 -19.77
C GLN A 160 14.07 -18.47 -20.14
N GLN A 161 13.31 -19.27 -19.37
CA GLN A 161 11.87 -19.45 -19.59
C GLN A 161 11.13 -18.10 -19.48
N GLN A 162 11.49 -17.28 -18.49
CA GLN A 162 10.92 -15.94 -18.37
C GLN A 162 11.21 -15.08 -19.59
N ARG A 163 12.46 -15.07 -20.09
CA ARG A 163 12.83 -14.38 -21.33
C ARG A 163 12.03 -14.85 -22.54
N VAL A 164 11.75 -16.15 -22.67
CA VAL A 164 10.86 -16.69 -23.71
C VAL A 164 9.44 -16.13 -23.55
N ALA A 165 8.92 -16.06 -22.33
CA ALA A 165 7.58 -15.52 -22.07
C ALA A 165 7.49 -14.03 -22.41
N ILE A 166 8.52 -13.25 -22.08
CA ILE A 166 8.63 -11.84 -22.46
C ILE A 166 8.74 -11.71 -23.98
N ALA A 167 9.60 -12.48 -24.65
CA ALA A 167 9.73 -12.49 -26.10
C ALA A 167 8.38 -12.74 -26.79
N ARG A 168 7.64 -13.75 -26.32
CA ARG A 168 6.29 -14.07 -26.79
C ARG A 168 5.31 -12.91 -26.57
N ALA A 169 5.44 -12.17 -25.48
CA ALA A 169 4.60 -11.01 -25.22
C ALA A 169 4.97 -9.81 -26.11
N ILE A 170 6.25 -9.54 -26.36
CA ILE A 170 6.68 -8.36 -27.13
C ILE A 170 6.64 -8.56 -28.65
N VAL A 171 6.66 -9.80 -29.15
CA VAL A 171 6.73 -10.11 -30.60
C VAL A 171 5.59 -9.48 -31.41
N ASN A 172 4.45 -9.23 -30.76
CA ASN A 172 3.28 -8.61 -31.38
C ASN A 172 3.36 -7.08 -31.49
N ASN A 173 4.43 -6.46 -30.97
CA ASN A 173 4.62 -5.02 -30.80
C ASN A 173 3.48 -4.37 -29.99
N PRO A 174 3.24 -4.81 -28.74
CA PRO A 174 2.22 -4.20 -27.90
C PRO A 174 2.60 -2.75 -27.54
N GLN A 175 1.60 -1.94 -27.15
CA GLN A 175 1.86 -0.61 -26.60
C GLN A 175 2.15 -0.65 -25.09
N ILE A 176 1.62 -1.69 -24.42
CA ILE A 176 1.74 -1.89 -22.98
C ILE A 176 2.08 -3.36 -22.72
N LEU A 177 3.05 -3.60 -21.85
CA LEU A 177 3.37 -4.91 -21.31
C LEU A 177 2.93 -4.98 -19.84
N LEU A 178 2.07 -5.93 -19.52
CA LEU A 178 1.64 -6.21 -18.14
C LEU A 178 2.44 -7.39 -17.59
N LEU A 179 2.96 -7.25 -16.38
CA LEU A 179 3.84 -8.21 -15.72
C LEU A 179 3.28 -8.52 -14.32
N ASP A 180 2.69 -9.71 -14.15
CA ASP A 180 2.05 -10.13 -12.89
C ASP A 180 2.98 -11.06 -12.10
N GLU A 181 3.70 -10.51 -11.11
CA GLU A 181 4.72 -11.18 -10.30
C GLU A 181 5.68 -12.09 -11.09
N PRO A 182 6.29 -11.59 -12.19
CA PRO A 182 7.02 -12.46 -13.11
C PRO A 182 8.35 -12.98 -12.52
N LEU A 183 8.81 -12.46 -11.38
CA LEU A 183 10.06 -12.86 -10.72
C LEU A 183 9.87 -13.75 -9.49
N GLY A 184 8.63 -13.99 -9.07
CA GLY A 184 8.33 -14.68 -7.81
C GLY A 184 8.83 -16.14 -7.74
N ALA A 185 9.02 -16.78 -8.89
CA ALA A 185 9.48 -18.18 -8.98
C ALA A 185 11.02 -18.33 -9.06
N LEU A 186 11.78 -17.24 -9.07
CA LEU A 186 13.25 -17.26 -9.22
C LEU A 186 13.97 -17.22 -7.88
N ASP A 187 15.16 -17.82 -7.81
CA ASP A 187 16.08 -17.64 -6.68
C ASP A 187 16.65 -16.22 -6.64
N LEU A 188 17.22 -15.83 -5.49
CA LEU A 188 17.68 -14.46 -5.24
C LEU A 188 18.70 -13.96 -6.27
N LYS A 189 19.65 -14.80 -6.72
CA LYS A 189 20.68 -14.37 -7.67
C LYS A 189 20.08 -14.15 -9.04
N MET A 190 19.30 -15.11 -9.54
CA MET A 190 18.60 -14.98 -10.81
C MET A 190 17.61 -13.82 -10.80
N ARG A 191 16.93 -13.58 -9.67
CA ARG A 191 16.02 -12.45 -9.50
C ARG A 191 16.71 -11.10 -9.72
N LYS A 192 17.85 -10.85 -9.05
CA LYS A 192 18.61 -9.60 -9.21
C LYS A 192 19.14 -9.41 -10.63
N GLU A 193 19.63 -10.48 -11.26
CA GLU A 193 20.05 -10.43 -12.67
C GLU A 193 18.87 -10.07 -13.58
N MET A 194 17.71 -10.73 -13.41
CA MET A 194 16.52 -10.46 -14.21
C MET A 194 15.91 -9.07 -13.99
N GLN A 195 16.02 -8.48 -12.79
CA GLN A 195 15.58 -7.10 -12.54
C GLN A 195 16.34 -6.10 -13.42
N LEU A 196 17.67 -6.22 -13.48
CA LEU A 196 18.51 -5.38 -14.33
C LEU A 196 18.19 -5.59 -15.81
N GLU A 197 18.00 -6.84 -16.22
CA GLU A 197 17.62 -7.18 -17.59
C GLU A 197 16.25 -6.59 -17.97
N LEU A 198 15.24 -6.67 -17.09
CA LEU A 198 13.92 -6.06 -17.32
C LEU A 198 14.01 -4.54 -17.50
N LYS A 199 14.82 -3.86 -16.69
CA LYS A 199 15.05 -2.41 -16.81
C LYS A 199 15.71 -2.05 -18.14
N GLU A 200 16.72 -2.82 -18.57
CA GLU A 200 17.37 -2.62 -19.87
C GLU A 200 16.43 -2.96 -21.04
N MET A 201 15.62 -4.01 -20.93
CA MET A 201 14.60 -4.34 -21.92
C MET A 201 13.56 -3.23 -22.06
N HIS A 202 13.07 -2.67 -20.96
CA HIS A 202 12.16 -1.52 -20.96
C HIS A 202 12.76 -0.34 -21.73
N LYS A 203 14.01 0.01 -21.43
CA LYS A 203 14.75 1.08 -22.11
C LYS A 203 14.95 0.82 -23.61
N LYS A 204 15.25 -0.42 -24.01
CA LYS A 204 15.39 -0.82 -25.43
C LYS A 204 14.05 -0.76 -26.19
N LEU A 205 12.94 -1.09 -25.53
CA LEU A 205 11.61 -1.17 -26.15
C LEU A 205 10.88 0.17 -26.21
N GLY A 206 10.98 0.99 -25.17
CA GLY A 206 10.29 2.28 -25.06
C GLY A 206 8.76 2.18 -25.03
N ILE A 207 8.22 1.03 -24.62
CA ILE A 207 6.78 0.79 -24.41
C ILE A 207 6.46 0.88 -22.93
N THR A 208 5.20 1.13 -22.56
CA THR A 208 4.80 1.21 -21.14
C THR A 208 4.85 -0.16 -20.48
N PHE A 209 5.46 -0.26 -19.29
CA PHE A 209 5.44 -1.45 -18.45
C PHE A 209 4.53 -1.21 -17.24
N ILE A 210 3.64 -2.15 -16.94
CA ILE A 210 2.89 -2.18 -15.68
C ILE A 210 3.22 -3.48 -14.97
N TYR A 211 3.89 -3.37 -13.84
CA TYR A 211 4.46 -4.45 -13.07
C TYR A 211 3.72 -4.59 -11.75
N VAL A 212 3.48 -5.81 -11.29
CA VAL A 212 2.89 -6.12 -9.99
C VAL A 212 3.87 -6.94 -9.19
N THR A 213 4.15 -6.51 -7.96
CA THR A 213 4.98 -7.27 -7.01
C THR A 213 4.60 -6.96 -5.58
N HIS A 214 5.05 -7.82 -4.67
CA HIS A 214 5.07 -7.60 -3.23
C HIS A 214 6.49 -7.32 -2.71
N ASP A 215 7.50 -7.40 -3.57
CA ASP A 215 8.91 -7.17 -3.23
C ASP A 215 9.27 -5.68 -3.40
N GLN A 216 9.75 -5.06 -2.33
CA GLN A 216 10.08 -3.64 -2.28
C GLN A 216 11.35 -3.33 -3.10
N GLU A 217 12.37 -4.21 -3.06
CA GLU A 217 13.64 -4.03 -3.78
C GLU A 217 13.39 -4.01 -5.29
N GLU A 218 12.49 -4.88 -5.77
CA GLU A 218 12.02 -4.87 -7.16
C GLU A 218 11.41 -3.53 -7.57
N ALA A 219 10.47 -3.02 -6.78
CA ALA A 219 9.77 -1.78 -7.07
C ALA A 219 10.72 -0.57 -7.05
N LEU A 220 11.59 -0.48 -6.04
CA LEU A 220 12.54 0.64 -5.90
C LEU A 220 13.61 0.66 -7.00
N THR A 221 14.02 -0.51 -7.49
CA THR A 221 15.13 -0.61 -8.44
C THR A 221 14.70 -0.39 -9.90
N MET A 222 13.53 -0.88 -10.28
CA MET A 222 13.11 -0.95 -11.69
C MET A 222 12.19 0.19 -12.13
N SER A 223 11.39 0.74 -11.21
CA SER A 223 10.25 1.59 -11.56
C SER A 223 10.63 3.03 -11.80
N ASP A 224 9.91 3.69 -12.71
CA ASP A 224 9.86 5.14 -12.79
C ASP A 224 8.85 5.69 -11.76
N THR A 225 7.72 4.99 -11.61
CA THR A 225 6.65 5.33 -10.66
C THR A 225 6.17 4.08 -9.92
N ILE A 226 5.96 4.22 -8.62
CA ILE A 226 5.40 3.18 -7.75
C ILE A 226 4.01 3.63 -7.27
N VAL A 227 3.05 2.72 -7.33
CA VAL A 227 1.71 2.87 -6.76
C VAL A 227 1.63 1.92 -5.57
N VAL A 228 1.72 2.47 -4.36
CA VAL A 228 1.60 1.71 -3.12
C VAL A 228 0.11 1.50 -2.82
N MET A 229 -0.30 0.24 -2.62
CA MET A 229 -1.68 -0.16 -2.41
C MET A 229 -1.87 -0.89 -1.09
N LYS A 230 -2.95 -0.57 -0.37
CA LYS A 230 -3.39 -1.26 0.86
C LYS A 230 -4.91 -1.40 0.81
N SER A 231 -5.42 -2.59 1.15
CA SER A 231 -6.87 -2.85 1.29
C SER A 231 -7.72 -2.37 0.10
N GLY A 232 -7.23 -2.54 -1.13
CA GLY A 232 -7.97 -2.14 -2.33
C GLY A 232 -7.83 -0.68 -2.74
N GLU A 233 -7.17 0.15 -1.92
CA GLU A 233 -6.98 1.58 -2.14
C GLU A 233 -5.52 1.92 -2.47
N ILE A 234 -5.32 3.04 -3.17
CA ILE A 234 -4.00 3.64 -3.39
C ILE A 234 -3.63 4.48 -2.17
N GLN A 235 -2.48 4.19 -1.57
CA GLN A 235 -1.94 4.91 -0.43
C GLN A 235 -1.04 6.07 -0.86
N GLN A 236 -0.17 5.82 -1.84
CA GLN A 236 0.75 6.82 -2.38
C GLN A 236 1.14 6.47 -3.82
N ILE A 237 1.35 7.50 -4.63
CA ILE A 237 1.93 7.40 -5.97
C ILE A 237 3.13 8.35 -6.00
N GLY A 238 4.29 7.87 -6.42
CA GLY A 238 5.50 8.68 -6.49
C GLY A 238 6.66 7.94 -7.16
N SER A 239 7.77 8.64 -7.35
CA SER A 239 9.01 7.99 -7.77
C SER A 239 9.55 7.10 -6.65
N PRO A 240 10.45 6.14 -6.94
CA PRO A 240 11.10 5.34 -5.89
C PRO A 240 11.71 6.17 -4.76
N MET A 241 12.29 7.33 -5.09
CA MET A 241 12.87 8.23 -4.09
C MET A 241 11.79 8.90 -3.24
N ASP A 242 10.70 9.39 -3.86
CA ASP A 242 9.62 10.04 -3.12
C ASP A 242 8.94 9.05 -2.16
N ILE A 243 8.71 7.80 -2.62
CA ILE A 243 8.11 6.75 -1.78
C ILE A 243 9.01 6.40 -0.59
N TYR A 244 10.34 6.42 -0.76
CA TYR A 244 11.28 6.09 0.30
C TYR A 244 11.53 7.25 1.27
N ASN A 245 11.80 8.44 0.74
CA ASN A 245 12.22 9.60 1.51
C ASN A 245 11.03 10.40 2.05
N GLU A 246 9.93 10.47 1.31
CA GLU A 246 8.75 11.28 1.63
C GLU A 246 7.46 10.43 1.69
N PRO A 247 7.39 9.40 2.57
CA PRO A 247 6.16 8.67 2.78
C PRO A 247 5.04 9.60 3.28
N VAL A 248 3.84 9.48 2.70
CA VAL A 248 2.69 10.33 3.07
C VAL A 248 1.98 9.87 4.34
N ASN A 249 2.21 8.63 4.77
CA ASN A 249 1.63 8.06 5.97
C ASN A 249 2.51 6.95 6.59
N ALA A 250 2.22 6.62 7.85
CA ALA A 250 2.98 5.63 8.62
C ALA A 250 2.96 4.24 8.00
N TYR A 251 1.88 3.89 7.28
CA TYR A 251 1.83 2.62 6.56
C TYR A 251 2.87 2.57 5.44
N VAL A 252 2.97 3.59 4.58
CA VAL A 252 3.97 3.63 3.51
C VAL A 252 5.38 3.65 4.09
N ALA A 253 5.62 4.44 5.15
CA ALA A 253 6.91 4.52 5.83
C ALA A 253 7.38 3.17 6.39
N ASN A 254 6.47 2.41 7.02
CA ASN A 254 6.75 1.11 7.60
C ASN A 254 6.73 -0.04 6.56
N PHE A 255 5.99 0.14 5.47
CA PHE A 255 5.88 -0.85 4.40
C PHE A 255 7.06 -0.78 3.43
N ILE A 256 7.76 0.34 3.34
CA ILE A 256 8.90 0.53 2.44
C ILE A 256 10.16 0.70 3.26
N GLY A 257 11.00 -0.32 3.32
CA GLY A 257 12.22 -0.33 4.15
C GLY A 257 11.94 -0.41 5.65
N GLU A 258 13.01 -0.41 6.45
CA GLU A 258 12.90 -0.26 7.90
C GLU A 258 12.78 1.23 8.25
N SER A 259 12.05 1.54 9.32
CA SER A 259 11.78 2.90 9.76
C SER A 259 11.74 2.98 11.27
N ASN A 260 12.28 4.06 11.82
CA ASN A 260 11.93 4.51 13.16
C ASN A 260 10.77 5.49 13.05
N ILE A 261 9.61 5.15 13.61
CA ILE A 261 8.42 6.01 13.61
C ILE A 261 8.14 6.47 15.04
N TYR A 262 7.96 7.78 15.24
CA TYR A 262 7.74 8.37 16.55
C TYR A 262 6.58 9.34 16.57
N ASN A 263 5.80 9.29 17.65
CA ASN A 263 4.87 10.35 18.00
C ASN A 263 5.63 11.64 18.31
N ALA A 264 5.21 12.73 17.66
CA ALA A 264 5.88 14.00 17.78
C ALA A 264 4.90 15.18 17.88
N THR A 265 5.44 16.36 18.16
CA THR A 265 4.68 17.61 18.16
C THR A 265 5.55 18.73 17.62
N MET A 266 4.99 19.54 16.71
CA MET A 266 5.65 20.74 16.22
C MET A 266 5.84 21.75 17.36
N ALA A 267 7.09 22.05 17.68
CA ALA A 267 7.48 22.90 18.80
C ALA A 267 7.82 24.34 18.38
N GLY A 268 7.95 24.60 17.07
CA GLY A 268 8.31 25.89 16.51
C GLY A 268 8.27 25.86 14.98
N ASP A 269 8.71 26.95 14.36
CA ASP A 269 8.97 26.99 12.92
C ASP A 269 10.09 26.00 12.60
N ARG A 270 9.77 24.95 11.83
CA ARG A 270 10.73 23.89 11.45
C ARG A 270 11.47 23.25 12.63
N THR A 271 10.80 23.16 13.78
CA THR A 271 11.31 22.44 14.95
C THR A 271 10.28 21.44 15.43
N VAL A 272 10.66 20.17 15.49
CA VAL A 272 9.81 19.06 15.93
C VAL A 272 10.37 18.43 17.20
N ARG A 273 9.49 18.05 18.13
CA ARG A 273 9.88 17.41 19.39
C ARG A 273 9.42 15.95 19.43
N PHE A 274 10.39 15.03 19.53
CA PHE A 274 10.20 13.59 19.72
C PHE A 274 11.37 13.01 20.52
N LEU A 275 11.22 11.81 21.10
CA LEU A 275 12.23 11.20 21.99
C LEU A 275 12.71 12.11 23.14
N ASN A 276 11.82 13.00 23.63
CA ASN A 276 12.13 14.05 24.61
C ASN A 276 13.25 15.03 24.19
N HIS A 277 13.51 15.16 22.89
CA HIS A 277 14.50 16.07 22.31
C HIS A 277 13.85 16.91 21.20
N ALA A 278 14.38 18.09 20.92
CA ALA A 278 13.89 18.99 19.89
C ALA A 278 14.88 19.01 18.72
N PHE A 279 14.39 18.68 17.53
CA PHE A 279 15.16 18.61 16.30
C PHE A 279 14.73 19.71 15.34
N ASP A 280 15.70 20.29 14.64
CA ASP A 280 15.41 21.06 13.44
C ASP A 280 14.97 20.09 12.33
N CYS A 281 14.04 20.52 11.47
CA CYS A 281 13.50 19.75 10.35
C CYS A 281 13.26 20.66 9.14
N VAL A 282 12.97 20.07 7.98
CA VAL A 282 12.68 20.85 6.76
C VAL A 282 11.20 21.13 6.56
N ASP A 283 10.32 20.25 7.06
CA ASP A 283 8.88 20.33 6.90
C ASP A 283 8.25 21.42 7.77
N ASP A 284 7.22 22.07 7.23
CA ASP A 284 6.48 23.14 7.90
C ASP A 284 5.04 22.69 8.20
N PHE A 285 4.75 22.54 9.48
CA PHE A 285 3.44 22.23 10.03
C PHE A 285 3.09 23.23 11.13
N PRO A 286 1.81 23.61 11.30
CA PRO A 286 1.34 24.47 12.37
C PRO A 286 1.91 24.16 13.77
N LEU A 287 2.19 25.22 14.53
CA LEU A 287 2.66 25.11 15.91
C LEU A 287 1.70 24.26 16.77
N ASN A 288 2.26 23.34 17.55
CA ASN A 288 1.57 22.34 18.38
C ASN A 288 0.77 21.28 17.61
N GLU A 289 0.92 21.18 16.29
CA GLU A 289 0.34 20.08 15.54
C GLU A 289 0.97 18.75 15.97
N LYS A 290 0.11 17.74 16.18
CA LYS A 290 0.54 16.36 16.42
C LYS A 290 0.88 15.75 15.07
N VAL A 291 2.08 15.22 14.97
CA VAL A 291 2.65 14.66 13.75
C VAL A 291 3.34 13.35 14.08
N ASP A 292 3.53 12.51 13.07
CA ASP A 292 4.40 11.34 13.18
C ASP A 292 5.71 11.67 12.47
N VAL A 293 6.84 11.37 13.13
CA VAL A 293 8.17 11.55 12.58
C VAL A 293 8.71 10.21 12.11
N VAL A 294 9.30 10.19 10.93
CA VAL A 294 10.00 9.03 10.38
C VAL A 294 11.48 9.37 10.25
N VAL A 295 12.33 8.47 10.74
CA VAL A 295 13.78 8.51 10.53
C VAL A 295 14.25 7.15 10.08
N ARG A 296 14.99 7.07 8.97
CA ARG A 296 15.53 5.80 8.50
C ARG A 296 16.69 5.35 9.37
N PRO A 297 16.82 4.04 9.68
CA PRO A 297 17.90 3.54 10.53
C PRO A 297 19.31 3.91 10.05
N GLU A 298 19.51 3.99 8.73
CA GLU A 298 20.77 4.36 8.10
C GLU A 298 21.13 5.86 8.22
N ASP A 299 20.13 6.71 8.45
CA ASP A 299 20.30 8.17 8.61
C ASP A 299 20.61 8.55 10.07
N VAL A 300 20.45 7.61 11.02
CA VAL A 300 20.82 7.81 12.41
C VAL A 300 22.34 7.69 12.57
N VAL A 301 22.99 8.83 12.78
CA VAL A 301 24.43 8.87 13.04
C VAL A 301 24.71 8.53 14.50
N ILE A 302 25.43 7.42 14.70
CA ILE A 302 25.88 6.95 16.01
C ILE A 302 27.32 7.40 16.31
N SER A 303 27.53 7.98 17.48
CA SER A 303 28.84 8.40 17.96
C SER A 303 29.08 7.94 19.40
N ARG A 304 30.25 7.34 19.65
CA ARG A 304 30.56 6.77 20.97
C ARG A 304 30.90 7.88 21.96
N LEU A 305 30.23 7.89 23.11
CA LEU A 305 30.57 8.79 24.20
C LEU A 305 31.63 8.14 25.11
N PRO A 306 32.64 8.91 25.57
CA PRO A 306 33.53 8.44 26.64
C PRO A 306 32.72 8.07 27.89
N LYS A 307 33.12 6.98 28.57
CA LYS A 307 32.42 6.43 29.76
C LYS A 307 32.20 7.43 30.92
N ASN A 308 32.91 8.55 30.92
CA ASN A 308 32.87 9.58 31.96
C ASN A 308 32.23 10.90 31.47
N THR A 309 31.51 10.87 30.34
CA THR A 309 30.83 12.07 29.82
C THR A 309 29.45 12.14 30.45
N GLU A 310 29.14 13.22 31.16
CA GLU A 310 27.76 13.51 31.52
C GLU A 310 26.97 13.86 30.25
N PRO A 311 25.79 13.27 30.02
CA PRO A 311 24.95 13.60 28.88
C PRO A 311 24.67 15.10 28.87
N ASN A 312 25.01 15.79 27.77
CA ASN A 312 24.52 17.14 27.58
C ASN A 312 23.00 17.08 27.39
N LYS A 313 22.24 18.02 27.98
CA LYS A 313 20.78 18.09 27.81
C LYS A 313 20.36 18.27 26.35
N ASP A 314 21.26 18.81 25.53
CA ASP A 314 21.04 19.06 24.12
C ASP A 314 21.45 17.87 23.23
N GLN A 315 21.88 16.74 23.79
CA GLN A 315 22.25 15.54 23.04
C GLN A 315 21.22 14.42 23.23
N LEU A 316 20.82 13.78 22.13
CA LEU A 316 20.08 12.54 22.18
C LEU A 316 21.04 11.41 22.57
N VAL A 317 20.93 10.90 23.80
CA VAL A 317 21.83 9.88 24.32
C VAL A 317 21.06 8.60 24.63
N GLY A 318 21.63 7.46 24.22
CA GLY A 318 21.05 6.14 24.46
C GLY A 318 22.10 5.09 24.78
N ARG A 319 21.64 3.91 25.20
CA ARG A 319 22.49 2.74 25.46
C ARG A 319 22.19 1.67 24.42
N ILE A 320 23.23 1.10 23.83
CA ILE A 320 23.08 -0.04 22.90
C ILE A 320 22.59 -1.26 23.69
N ASP A 321 21.41 -1.76 23.34
CA ASP A 321 20.83 -2.97 23.92
C ASP A 321 21.18 -4.20 23.08
N THR A 322 20.87 -4.14 21.79
CA THR A 322 21.07 -5.27 20.87
C THR A 322 21.99 -4.88 19.71
N LYS A 323 22.76 -5.86 19.23
CA LYS A 323 23.66 -5.75 18.09
C LYS A 323 23.56 -6.97 17.20
N ILE A 324 23.34 -6.75 15.92
CA ILE A 324 23.29 -7.79 14.89
C ILE A 324 24.21 -7.39 13.73
N PHE A 325 24.98 -8.33 13.20
CA PHE A 325 25.75 -8.12 11.98
C PHE A 325 24.97 -8.68 10.78
N LYS A 326 24.55 -7.79 9.86
CA LYS A 326 23.75 -8.12 8.67
C LYS A 326 24.63 -8.30 7.41
N GLY A 327 25.94 -8.50 7.58
CA GLY A 327 26.89 -8.78 6.50
C GLY A 327 27.63 -7.54 5.98
N VAL A 328 26.92 -6.51 5.53
CA VAL A 328 27.54 -5.25 5.04
C VAL A 328 27.51 -4.12 6.07
N HIS A 329 26.60 -4.20 7.04
CA HIS A 329 26.45 -3.24 8.14
C HIS A 329 26.12 -3.97 9.45
N PHE A 330 26.21 -3.24 10.56
CA PHE A 330 25.66 -3.59 11.86
C PHE A 330 24.32 -2.90 12.05
N GLU A 331 23.39 -3.63 12.61
CA GLU A 331 22.10 -3.14 13.08
C GLU A 331 22.13 -3.12 14.61
N TYR A 332 21.78 -1.97 15.17
CA TYR A 332 21.77 -1.71 16.59
C TYR A 332 20.36 -1.30 17.02
N VAL A 333 19.91 -1.83 18.16
CA VAL A 333 18.78 -1.27 18.89
C VAL A 333 19.36 -0.46 20.04
N VAL A 334 19.10 0.85 20.02
CA VAL A 334 19.58 1.81 21.03
C VAL A 334 18.41 2.28 21.87
N MET A 335 18.47 2.05 23.18
CA MET A 335 17.45 2.50 24.12
C MET A 335 17.67 3.97 24.48
N VAL A 336 16.71 4.83 24.12
CA VAL A 336 16.64 6.24 24.54
C VAL A 336 15.45 6.39 25.49
N GLY A 337 15.75 6.38 26.80
CA GLY A 337 14.70 6.34 27.82
C GLY A 337 13.92 5.03 27.76
N LYS A 338 12.66 5.10 27.30
CA LYS A 338 11.79 3.92 27.09
C LYS A 338 11.64 3.53 25.62
N SER A 339 12.17 4.35 24.72
CA SER A 339 11.96 4.17 23.28
C SER A 339 13.14 3.47 22.64
N GLU A 340 12.85 2.64 21.65
CA GLU A 340 13.84 1.98 20.82
C GLU A 340 14.19 2.87 19.61
N VAL A 341 15.48 2.93 19.29
CA VAL A 341 16.00 3.55 18.07
C VAL A 341 16.82 2.51 17.33
N LEU A 342 16.33 2.10 16.17
CA LEU A 342 17.03 1.23 15.24
C LEU A 342 18.07 2.05 14.47
N VAL A 343 19.31 1.56 14.43
CA VAL A 343 20.43 2.25 13.77
C VAL A 343 21.20 1.26 12.90
N GLN A 344 21.43 1.62 11.65
CA GLN A 344 22.26 0.86 10.72
C GLN A 344 23.57 1.59 10.45
N THR A 345 24.71 0.96 10.73
CA THR A 345 26.03 1.57 10.47
C THR A 345 27.09 0.53 10.13
N THR A 346 28.10 0.91 9.37
CA THR A 346 29.28 0.07 9.11
C THR A 346 30.29 0.08 10.26
N LYS A 347 30.12 0.99 11.23
CA LYS A 347 31.01 1.14 12.39
C LYS A 347 30.67 0.13 13.48
N ASN A 348 31.71 -0.44 14.07
CA ASN A 348 31.56 -1.45 15.13
C ASN A 348 31.53 -0.80 16.53
N HIS A 349 30.40 -0.94 17.21
CA HIS A 349 30.14 -0.60 18.61
C HIS A 349 29.82 -1.86 19.44
N ASN A 350 29.96 -1.78 20.77
CA ASN A 350 29.62 -2.89 21.68
C ASN A 350 28.26 -2.67 22.32
N VAL A 351 27.58 -3.77 22.64
CA VAL A 351 26.45 -3.75 23.56
C VAL A 351 26.88 -3.08 24.88
N ASP A 352 25.95 -2.38 25.52
CA ASP A 352 26.13 -1.55 26.71
C ASP A 352 26.94 -0.26 26.52
N ASP A 353 27.47 0.03 25.33
CA ASP A 353 28.09 1.33 25.06
C ASP A 353 27.05 2.45 25.17
N LEU A 354 27.43 3.54 25.84
CA LEU A 354 26.66 4.79 25.84
C LEU A 354 27.03 5.57 24.57
N VAL A 355 26.02 5.95 23.80
CA VAL A 355 26.19 6.59 22.49
C VAL A 355 25.34 7.84 22.37
N ALA A 356 25.87 8.83 21.66
CA ALA A 356 25.10 9.96 21.18
C ALA A 356 24.57 9.64 19.77
N LEU A 357 23.30 9.95 19.57
CA LEU A 357 22.60 9.85 18.30
C LEU A 357 22.37 11.25 17.74
N SER A 358 22.51 11.40 16.43
CA SER A 358 22.16 12.61 15.71
C SER A 358 21.56 12.24 14.37
N VAL A 359 20.66 13.08 13.87
CA VAL A 359 19.99 12.93 12.57
C VAL A 359 20.07 14.29 11.89
N ASP A 360 20.40 14.32 10.61
CA ASP A 360 20.41 15.58 9.88
C ASP A 360 18.96 16.05 9.64
N PRO A 361 18.67 17.37 9.68
CA PRO A 361 17.30 17.88 9.55
C PRO A 361 16.55 17.47 8.27
N GLU A 362 17.29 17.16 7.20
CA GLU A 362 16.75 16.70 5.92
C GLU A 362 16.29 15.24 5.96
N ASP A 363 16.80 14.45 6.91
CA ASP A 363 16.49 13.02 7.08
C ASP A 363 15.37 12.79 8.13
N ILE A 364 14.81 13.88 8.67
CA ILE A 364 13.67 13.87 9.58
C ILE A 364 12.42 14.19 8.78
N GLN A 365 11.71 13.15 8.37
CA GLN A 365 10.47 13.30 7.63
C GLN A 365 9.28 13.47 8.58
N ILE A 366 8.45 14.48 8.34
CA ILE A 366 7.25 14.75 9.13
C ILE A 366 6.00 14.39 8.33
N MET A 367 5.20 13.50 8.90
CA MET A 367 3.91 13.11 8.35
C MET A 367 2.79 13.69 9.21
N LYS A 368 1.71 14.07 8.54
CA LYS A 368 0.48 14.36 9.26
C LYS A 368 0.07 13.13 10.04
N LYS A 369 -0.29 13.32 11.30
CA LYS A 369 -0.78 12.21 12.11
C LYS A 369 -2.16 11.80 11.60
N ASP A 370 -2.24 10.62 11.00
CA ASP A 370 -3.47 10.12 10.38
C ASP A 370 -4.59 10.00 11.40
N ILE A 371 -4.30 9.38 12.55
CA ILE A 371 -5.30 9.02 13.53
C ILE A 371 -4.79 9.35 14.93
N THR A 372 -5.57 10.15 15.65
CA THR A 372 -5.32 10.51 17.07
C THR A 372 -6.41 10.00 18.00
N THR A 373 -7.55 9.61 17.44
CA THR A 373 -8.71 9.02 18.10
C THR A 373 -9.47 8.20 17.05
N ASN A 374 -10.11 7.11 17.46
CA ASN A 374 -11.10 6.47 16.61
C ASN A 374 -12.35 7.35 16.57
N LEU A 375 -12.92 7.52 15.38
CA LEU A 375 -14.07 8.38 15.13
C LEU A 375 -15.10 7.63 14.27
N TYR A 376 -16.31 7.45 14.81
CA TYR A 376 -17.39 6.73 14.15
C TYR A 376 -18.57 7.67 13.93
N PRO A 377 -18.66 8.34 12.77
CA PRO A 377 -19.69 9.34 12.47
C PRO A 377 -21.05 8.72 12.05
N GLU A 378 -21.10 7.41 11.84
CA GLU A 378 -22.30 6.64 11.49
C GLU A 378 -22.86 5.86 12.67
N ALA A 379 -22.35 6.11 13.88
CA ALA A 379 -22.84 5.49 15.10
C ALA A 379 -24.24 5.99 15.48
N TRP A 380 -25.02 5.15 16.18
CA TRP A 380 -26.38 5.49 16.60
C TRP A 380 -26.76 4.82 17.92
N ILE A 381 -27.82 5.31 18.57
CA ILE A 381 -28.30 4.78 19.85
C ILE A 381 -29.52 3.88 19.62
N ASN A 382 -29.45 2.64 20.12
CA ASN A 382 -30.53 1.67 19.96
C ASN A 382 -31.68 1.87 20.98
N ASN A 383 -32.73 1.05 20.83
CA ASN A 383 -33.91 1.05 21.71
C ASN A 383 -33.64 0.74 23.20
N LYS A 384 -32.45 0.25 23.53
CA LYS A 384 -32.00 -0.07 24.89
C LYS A 384 -31.00 0.97 25.42
N ASN A 385 -30.87 2.13 24.77
CA ASN A 385 -29.92 3.19 25.12
C ASN A 385 -28.44 2.77 25.03
N GLN A 386 -28.14 1.80 24.16
CA GLN A 386 -26.78 1.35 23.89
C GLN A 386 -26.30 1.97 22.58
N LEU A 387 -25.00 2.22 22.50
CA LEU A 387 -24.35 2.69 21.29
C LEU A 387 -24.11 1.51 20.34
N ILE A 388 -24.37 1.74 19.07
CA ILE A 388 -24.08 0.82 17.96
C ILE A 388 -23.01 1.45 17.08
N ILE A 389 -21.93 0.69 16.83
CA ILE A 389 -20.88 1.00 15.85
C ILE A 389 -20.73 -0.25 14.98
N GLY A 390 -21.15 -0.21 13.71
CA GLY A 390 -21.31 -1.41 12.89
C GLY A 390 -22.19 -2.45 13.58
N GLU A 391 -21.67 -3.67 13.74
CA GLU A 391 -22.31 -4.76 14.50
C GLU A 391 -22.05 -4.72 16.03
N SER A 392 -21.15 -3.85 16.49
CA SER A 392 -20.69 -3.83 17.89
C SER A 392 -21.63 -3.02 18.79
N VAL A 393 -21.92 -3.56 19.97
CA VAL A 393 -22.86 -2.97 20.95
C VAL A 393 -22.11 -2.55 22.21
N PHE A 394 -22.27 -1.29 22.61
CA PHE A 394 -21.61 -0.72 23.78
C PHE A 394 -22.62 -0.12 24.76
N ASP A 395 -22.46 -0.45 26.03
CA ASP A 395 -23.05 0.34 27.10
C ASP A 395 -22.35 1.70 27.15
N VAL A 396 -23.11 2.79 27.25
CA VAL A 396 -22.58 4.16 27.25
C VAL A 396 -23.25 5.03 28.31
N ASP A 397 -22.55 6.09 28.73
CA ASP A 397 -23.14 7.12 29.57
C ASP A 397 -23.75 8.24 28.71
N LEU A 398 -25.08 8.17 28.51
CA LEU A 398 -25.83 9.18 27.76
C LEU A 398 -25.80 10.57 28.42
N THR A 399 -25.49 10.67 29.72
CA THR A 399 -25.40 11.97 30.39
C THR A 399 -24.23 12.83 29.90
N SER A 400 -23.26 12.20 29.21
CA SER A 400 -22.17 12.91 28.53
C SER A 400 -22.64 13.83 27.40
N LEU A 401 -23.79 13.56 26.78
CA LEU A 401 -24.35 14.34 25.67
C LEU A 401 -24.86 15.72 26.11
N LEU A 402 -25.32 15.84 27.35
CA LEU A 402 -25.86 17.08 27.93
C LEU A 402 -25.33 17.28 29.34
N LYS A 403 -24.50 18.30 29.53
CA LYS A 403 -23.91 18.58 30.85
C LYS A 403 -24.99 18.82 31.91
N GLY A 404 -24.92 18.07 33.01
CA GLY A 404 -25.88 18.17 34.12
C GLY A 404 -27.21 17.44 33.90
N SER A 405 -27.30 16.64 32.84
CA SER A 405 -28.45 15.76 32.59
C SER A 405 -28.43 14.51 33.47
N LYS A 406 -29.58 13.84 33.56
CA LYS A 406 -29.75 12.54 34.22
C LYS A 406 -30.65 11.65 33.38
N VAL A 407 -30.46 10.34 33.48
CA VAL A 407 -31.39 9.37 32.88
C VAL A 407 -32.50 9.08 33.89
N ASP A 408 -33.77 9.17 33.48
CA ASP A 408 -34.92 8.85 34.33
C ASP A 408 -35.24 7.34 34.37
N GLU A 409 -36.25 6.93 35.16
CA GLU A 409 -36.63 5.53 35.32
C GLU A 409 -37.15 4.88 34.03
N ASP A 410 -37.63 5.69 33.08
CA ASP A 410 -38.13 5.25 31.77
C ASP A 410 -37.00 5.21 30.71
N GLY A 411 -35.77 5.59 31.09
CA GLY A 411 -34.61 5.60 30.21
C GLY A 411 -34.46 6.87 29.37
N TYR A 412 -35.22 7.92 29.62
CA TYR A 412 -35.09 9.19 28.89
C TYR A 412 -34.00 10.07 29.49
N LEU A 413 -33.28 10.79 28.64
CA LEU A 413 -32.31 11.77 29.09
C LEU A 413 -33.04 13.05 29.50
N VAL A 414 -32.82 13.54 30.71
CA VAL A 414 -33.48 14.73 31.27
C VAL A 414 -32.43 15.81 31.51
N SER A 415 -32.56 16.97 30.87
CA SER A 415 -31.63 18.09 31.06
C SER A 415 -31.77 18.74 32.43
N ALA A 416 -30.80 19.59 32.81
CA ALA A 416 -30.88 20.39 34.03
C ALA A 416 -32.10 21.34 34.06
N GLU A 417 -32.66 21.67 32.89
CA GLU A 417 -33.88 22.48 32.73
C GLU A 417 -35.18 21.65 32.83
N GLY A 418 -35.06 20.32 32.99
CA GLY A 418 -36.21 19.41 33.09
C GLY A 418 -36.81 18.95 31.76
N LYS A 419 -36.17 19.27 30.61
CA LYS A 419 -36.60 18.77 29.30
C LYS A 419 -36.20 17.31 29.12
N LYS A 420 -37.13 16.48 28.63
CA LYS A 420 -36.90 15.07 28.34
C LYS A 420 -36.51 14.86 26.87
N TYR A 421 -35.61 13.91 26.62
CA TYR A 421 -35.13 13.57 25.29
C TYR A 421 -35.24 12.05 25.06
N ASP A 422 -35.89 11.63 23.96
CA ASP A 422 -35.87 10.26 23.46
C ASP A 422 -34.70 10.09 22.50
N LEU A 423 -33.64 9.43 22.97
CA LEU A 423 -32.45 9.20 22.15
C LEU A 423 -32.52 7.88 21.37
N LYS A 424 -33.67 7.20 21.33
CA LYS A 424 -33.84 6.01 20.50
C LYS A 424 -33.71 6.38 19.02
N ASP A 425 -32.93 5.58 18.30
CA ASP A 425 -32.56 5.78 16.90
C ASP A 425 -31.86 7.12 16.64
N ALA A 426 -31.23 7.71 17.68
CA ALA A 426 -30.51 8.96 17.54
C ALA A 426 -29.15 8.75 16.88
N ASP A 427 -28.89 9.50 15.81
CA ASP A 427 -27.59 9.58 15.17
C ASP A 427 -26.58 10.31 16.08
N VAL A 428 -25.46 9.66 16.36
CA VAL A 428 -24.37 10.18 17.19
C VAL A 428 -23.02 10.01 16.48
N ILE A 429 -22.02 10.70 16.99
CA ILE A 429 -20.63 10.54 16.64
C ILE A 429 -19.94 9.99 17.88
N ALA A 430 -19.31 8.82 17.75
CA ALA A 430 -18.54 8.22 18.83
C ALA A 430 -17.03 8.47 18.63
N GLU A 431 -16.38 8.94 19.69
CA GLU A 431 -14.94 9.17 19.78
C GLU A 431 -14.34 8.23 20.83
N ILE A 432 -13.34 7.43 20.45
CA ILE A 432 -12.67 6.47 21.33
C ILE A 432 -11.14 6.67 21.25
N PRO A 433 -10.48 7.10 22.34
CA PRO A 433 -9.01 7.22 22.36
C PRO A 433 -8.31 5.88 22.11
N LEU A 434 -7.20 5.88 21.37
CA LEU A 434 -6.49 4.64 20.99
C LEU A 434 -5.97 3.89 22.24
N ASN A 435 -5.50 4.63 23.24
CA ASN A 435 -5.00 4.08 24.50
C ASN A 435 -6.10 3.61 25.48
N ALA A 436 -7.38 3.78 25.12
CA ALA A 436 -8.51 3.34 25.92
C ALA A 436 -9.00 1.93 25.55
N ILE A 437 -8.50 1.36 24.45
CA ILE A 437 -8.92 0.08 23.93
C ILE A 437 -7.95 -0.99 24.42
N GLU A 438 -8.47 -2.03 25.07
CA GLU A 438 -7.70 -3.19 25.48
C GLU A 438 -7.92 -4.34 24.50
N ILE A 439 -6.85 -5.02 24.09
CA ILE A 439 -6.89 -6.18 23.20
C ILE A 439 -6.70 -7.47 24.00
N ILE A 440 -7.52 -8.47 23.69
CA ILE A 440 -7.50 -9.78 24.34
C ILE A 440 -7.54 -10.90 23.29
N ASP A 441 -6.98 -12.05 23.67
CA ASP A 441 -6.93 -13.25 22.85
C ASP A 441 -8.30 -13.99 22.88
N GLY A 442 -8.81 -14.39 21.71
CA GLY A 442 -10.08 -15.10 21.54
C GLY A 442 -11.34 -14.21 21.43
N PHE A 443 -12.44 -14.79 20.92
CA PHE A 443 -13.67 -14.09 20.51
C PHE A 443 -14.71 -13.83 21.62
N ASP A 444 -14.52 -14.35 22.84
CA ASP A 444 -15.66 -14.56 23.75
C ASP A 444 -15.82 -13.54 24.88
N ASN A 445 -14.93 -12.54 25.02
CA ASN A 445 -14.89 -11.70 26.22
C ASN A 445 -14.85 -10.16 25.99
N GLY A 446 -14.85 -9.67 24.76
CA GLY A 446 -14.82 -8.24 24.45
C GLY A 446 -16.09 -7.71 23.76
N ASN A 447 -16.15 -6.40 23.59
CA ASN A 447 -17.26 -5.67 22.97
C ASN A 447 -17.19 -5.69 21.43
N VAL A 448 -15.99 -5.89 20.88
CA VAL A 448 -15.72 -5.90 19.43
C VAL A 448 -14.91 -7.13 19.11
N ASN A 449 -15.25 -7.81 18.02
CA ASN A 449 -14.51 -8.96 17.52
C ASN A 449 -13.97 -8.65 16.13
N GLY A 450 -12.74 -9.05 15.85
CA GLY A 450 -12.11 -8.77 14.57
C GLY A 450 -10.81 -9.52 14.35
N ILE A 451 -10.17 -9.19 13.24
CA ILE A 451 -8.88 -9.73 12.83
C ILE A 451 -7.88 -8.58 12.83
N ILE A 452 -6.65 -8.83 13.29
CA ILE A 452 -5.58 -7.83 13.21
C ILE A 452 -5.22 -7.59 11.75
N ALA A 453 -5.54 -6.40 11.24
CA ALA A 453 -5.30 -5.99 9.87
C ALA A 453 -3.90 -5.39 9.66
N SER A 454 -3.37 -4.69 10.66
CA SER A 454 -1.98 -4.20 10.64
C SER A 454 -1.45 -3.87 12.01
N THR A 455 -0.12 -3.92 12.15
CA THR A 455 0.62 -3.51 13.36
C THR A 455 1.80 -2.63 12.94
N ILE A 456 2.01 -1.52 13.64
CA ILE A 456 3.10 -0.57 13.41
C ILE A 456 3.72 -0.24 14.75
N TYR A 457 5.04 -0.38 14.89
CA TYR A 457 5.74 0.03 16.09
C TYR A 457 6.01 1.53 16.06
N ILE A 458 5.53 2.25 17.08
CA ILE A 458 5.68 3.69 17.23
C ILE A 458 6.54 3.97 18.47
N GLY A 459 7.83 3.68 18.36
CA GLY A 459 8.89 4.07 19.28
C GLY A 459 8.88 3.43 20.68
N ASP A 460 7.72 3.36 21.35
CA ASP A 460 7.54 2.79 22.69
C ASP A 460 6.32 1.86 22.82
N HIS A 461 5.46 1.79 21.80
CA HIS A 461 4.31 0.88 21.73
C HIS A 461 3.98 0.50 20.28
N TYR A 462 3.09 -0.47 20.11
CA TYR A 462 2.50 -0.85 18.83
C TYR A 462 1.15 -0.15 18.65
N GLN A 463 0.97 0.50 17.51
CA GLN A 463 -0.34 0.88 17.01
C GLN A 463 -0.89 -0.31 16.21
N ILE A 464 -2.01 -0.86 16.67
CA ILE A 464 -2.64 -2.05 16.09
C ILE A 464 -3.99 -1.63 15.49
N MET A 465 -4.26 -2.06 14.27
CA MET A 465 -5.55 -1.91 13.61
C MET A 465 -6.25 -3.27 13.59
N VAL A 466 -7.41 -3.35 14.24
CA VAL A 466 -8.29 -4.52 14.23
C VAL A 466 -9.49 -4.21 13.37
N ARG A 467 -9.75 -5.09 12.41
CA ARG A 467 -10.85 -4.97 11.47
C ARG A 467 -11.95 -5.97 11.79
N THR A 468 -13.17 -5.49 11.91
CA THR A 468 -14.36 -6.31 12.17
C THR A 468 -14.86 -7.01 10.90
N SER A 469 -15.88 -7.87 11.03
CA SER A 469 -16.46 -8.57 9.88
C SER A 469 -17.25 -7.66 8.94
N GLU A 470 -17.70 -6.51 9.42
CA GLU A 470 -18.34 -5.46 8.62
C GLU A 470 -17.36 -4.40 8.10
N GLU A 471 -16.05 -4.70 8.08
CA GLU A 471 -14.98 -3.81 7.61
C GLU A 471 -14.81 -2.51 8.42
N GLU A 472 -15.37 -2.43 9.63
CA GLU A 472 -15.08 -1.34 10.58
C GLU A 472 -13.70 -1.54 11.21
N ASP A 473 -12.90 -0.46 11.22
CA ASP A 473 -11.54 -0.46 11.79
C ASP A 473 -11.53 0.16 13.19
N PHE A 474 -10.89 -0.53 14.13
CA PHE A 474 -10.57 -0.07 15.48
C PHE A 474 -9.07 -0.03 15.67
N ILE A 475 -8.53 1.14 16.02
CA ILE A 475 -7.11 1.36 16.22
C ILE A 475 -6.81 1.55 17.70
N LEU A 476 -5.81 0.83 18.19
CA LEU A 476 -5.41 0.86 19.59
C LEU A 476 -3.90 0.95 19.77
N GLU A 477 -3.48 1.34 20.96
CA GLU A 477 -2.08 1.32 21.40
C GLU A 477 -1.83 0.15 22.36
N SER A 478 -0.85 -0.70 22.07
CA SER A 478 -0.47 -1.85 22.89
C SER A 478 1.04 -1.90 23.10
N PRO A 479 1.55 -2.14 24.32
CA PRO A 479 2.98 -2.36 24.54
C PRO A 479 3.44 -3.74 24.04
N TYR A 480 2.50 -4.64 23.71
CA TYR A 480 2.77 -5.99 23.26
C TYR A 480 2.58 -6.12 21.75
N THR A 481 3.42 -6.96 21.13
CA THR A 481 3.29 -7.34 19.73
C THR A 481 2.20 -8.38 19.54
N TRP A 482 1.54 -8.33 18.38
CA TRP A 482 0.52 -9.27 17.95
C TRP A 482 0.72 -9.57 16.46
N ASN A 483 0.32 -10.76 15.99
CA ASN A 483 0.49 -11.10 14.58
C ASN A 483 -0.69 -10.58 13.76
N VAL A 484 -0.39 -10.14 12.55
CA VAL A 484 -1.42 -9.88 11.52
C VAL A 484 -2.14 -11.20 11.24
N ASP A 485 -3.44 -11.11 10.94
CA ASP A 485 -4.36 -12.24 10.74
C ASP A 485 -4.79 -12.99 12.01
N ASP A 486 -4.26 -12.64 13.19
CA ASP A 486 -4.76 -13.19 14.45
C ASP A 486 -6.17 -12.67 14.75
N ALA A 487 -7.04 -13.57 15.17
CA ALA A 487 -8.38 -13.24 15.63
C ALA A 487 -8.36 -12.78 17.09
N VAL A 488 -8.95 -11.63 17.35
CA VAL A 488 -8.89 -10.94 18.64
C VAL A 488 -10.23 -10.35 19.02
N SER A 489 -10.37 -10.04 20.30
CA SER A 489 -11.48 -9.26 20.83
C SER A 489 -10.98 -8.01 21.53
N LEU A 490 -11.77 -6.93 21.48
CA LEU A 490 -11.44 -5.65 22.09
C LEU A 490 -12.39 -5.33 23.22
N ILE A 491 -11.85 -4.86 24.33
CA ILE A 491 -12.62 -4.31 25.45
C ILE A 491 -12.49 -2.79 25.39
N ILE A 492 -13.64 -2.11 25.32
CA ILE A 492 -13.69 -0.65 25.32
C ILE A 492 -14.51 -0.20 26.54
N PRO A 493 -13.87 0.42 27.55
CA PRO A 493 -14.57 0.87 28.73
C PRO A 493 -15.58 1.99 28.39
N LYS A 494 -16.81 1.84 28.88
CA LYS A 494 -17.92 2.78 28.61
C LYS A 494 -17.61 4.24 28.98
N ASP A 495 -16.78 4.48 29.99
CA ASP A 495 -16.39 5.81 30.45
C ASP A 495 -15.38 6.51 29.53
N LYS A 496 -14.80 5.76 28.58
CA LYS A 496 -13.83 6.26 27.60
C LYS A 496 -14.45 6.61 26.26
N ILE A 497 -15.68 6.18 26.01
CA ILE A 497 -16.43 6.49 24.80
C ILE A 497 -17.05 7.88 24.97
N LYS A 498 -16.60 8.83 24.16
CA LYS A 498 -17.18 10.18 24.13
C LYS A 498 -18.18 10.28 23.00
N LEU A 499 -19.38 10.77 23.32
CA LEU A 499 -20.47 10.90 22.37
C LEU A 499 -20.77 12.35 22.05
N THR A 500 -21.14 12.61 20.80
CA THR A 500 -21.69 13.89 20.35
C THR A 500 -22.91 13.63 19.48
N VAL A 501 -24.01 14.37 19.66
CA VAL A 501 -25.18 14.20 18.78
C VAL A 501 -24.88 14.74 17.38
N LYS A 502 -25.28 14.00 16.35
CA LYS A 502 -25.15 14.43 14.96
C LYS A 502 -26.26 15.43 14.63
N GLY A 503 -25.92 16.72 14.66
CA GLY A 503 -26.87 17.82 14.42
C GLY A 503 -27.46 18.38 15.71
N ASP A 504 -28.72 18.84 15.65
CA ASP A 504 -29.37 19.47 16.80
C ASP A 504 -30.11 18.44 17.67
N ILE A 505 -29.69 18.34 18.93
CA ILE A 505 -30.29 17.47 19.94
C ILE A 505 -31.76 17.82 20.25
N SER A 506 -32.20 19.04 19.90
CA SER A 506 -33.59 19.47 20.07
C SER A 506 -34.60 18.60 19.32
N LYS A 507 -34.18 17.91 18.25
CA LYS A 507 -35.02 16.98 17.47
C LYS A 507 -35.53 15.80 18.28
N TYR A 508 -34.83 15.46 19.36
CA TYR A 508 -35.12 14.32 20.22
C TYR A 508 -35.94 14.71 21.45
N VAL A 509 -36.34 15.99 21.58
CA VAL A 509 -37.14 16.44 22.73
C VAL A 509 -38.53 15.80 22.68
N ILE A 510 -38.89 15.14 23.78
CA ILE A 510 -40.27 14.76 24.06
C ILE A 510 -40.82 15.91 24.90
N GLU A 511 -41.71 16.73 24.35
CA GLU A 511 -42.39 17.76 25.15
C GLU A 511 -43.05 17.11 26.38
N ALA A 512 -42.89 17.76 27.54
CA ALA A 512 -43.62 17.45 28.76
C ALA A 512 -44.96 18.19 28.78
#